data_AF-A0A8C8EBR1-F1
#
_entry.id   AF-A0A8C8EBR1-F1
#
_cell.length_a   1.000
_cell.length_b   1.000
_cell.length_c   1.000
_cell.angle_alpha   90.00
_cell.angle_beta   90.00
_cell.angle_gamma   90.00
#
_symmetry.space_group_name_H-M   'P 1'
#
loop_
_entity.id
_entity.type
_entity.pdbx_description
1 polymer ?
#
loop_
_entity_poly.entity_id
_entity_poly.type
_entity_poly.pdbx_seq_one_letter_code
_entity_poly.pdbx_strand_id
1 'polypeptide(L)'
;GRVLSVPKHIPLQHVCLPVEAVISYEQRQRYKNDFYAEYDEYRNLYAQMESISQKFMSLDTQRHMLSPGSKEYKVEKDKTLRIEVLEEYQKLKESSPSYSEEKRRCQYLHNKLSHIKKLIGEFDKQQEEL
;
A
#
# COMPACT_ATOMS: atom_id res chain seq x y z
N GLY A 1 -21.44 21.31 1.23
CA GLY A 1 -21.15 20.26 0.24
C GLY A 1 -20.20 19.27 0.87
N ARG A 2 -20.48 17.95 0.76
CA ARG A 2 -19.67 16.90 1.39
C ARG A 2 -18.26 16.92 0.80
N VAL A 3 -17.27 17.26 1.62
CA VAL A 3 -15.85 17.09 1.30
C VAL A 3 -15.62 15.60 1.14
N LEU A 4 -15.19 15.17 -0.05
CA LEU A 4 -14.74 13.80 -0.26
C LEU A 4 -13.54 13.58 0.66
N SER A 5 -13.76 12.96 1.82
CA SER A 5 -12.71 12.60 2.76
C SER A 5 -11.75 11.65 2.06
N VAL A 6 -10.55 12.15 1.79
CA VAL A 6 -9.43 11.38 1.26
C VAL A 6 -8.86 10.55 2.41
N PRO A 7 -8.67 9.23 2.27
CA PRO A 7 -8.02 8.44 3.32
C PRO A 7 -6.55 8.88 3.43
N LYS A 8 -6.21 9.62 4.48
CA LYS A 8 -4.83 10.09 4.76
C LYS A 8 -3.87 8.95 5.12
N HIS A 9 -4.42 7.80 5.47
CA HIS A 9 -3.79 6.48 5.43
C HIS A 9 -4.92 5.52 5.12
N ILE A 10 -4.69 4.54 4.25
CA ILE A 10 -5.63 3.43 4.09
C ILE A 10 -5.39 2.52 5.31
N PRO A 11 -6.33 2.43 6.27
CA PRO A 11 -6.14 1.57 7.42
C PRO A 11 -6.07 0.11 6.94
N LEU A 12 -4.95 -0.53 7.26
CA LEU A 12 -4.75 -1.97 7.06
C LEU A 12 -5.62 -2.67 8.10
N GLN A 13 -6.77 -3.22 7.67
CA GLN A 13 -7.58 -4.04 8.56
C GLN A 13 -6.88 -5.40 8.74
N HIS A 14 -6.65 -5.76 9.99
CA HIS A 14 -5.92 -6.95 10.40
C HIS A 14 -6.72 -8.21 10.07
N VAL A 15 -6.27 -8.97 9.06
CA VAL A 15 -6.66 -10.37 8.89
C VAL A 15 -5.55 -11.20 9.53
N CYS A 16 -5.85 -11.81 10.67
CA CYS A 16 -4.93 -12.67 11.40
C CYS A 16 -4.84 -14.03 10.68
N LEU A 17 -3.65 -14.44 10.24
CA LEU A 17 -3.39 -15.77 9.69
C LEU A 17 -2.80 -16.66 10.80
N PRO A 18 -3.18 -17.95 10.88
CA PRO A 18 -2.61 -18.88 11.86
C PRO A 18 -1.22 -19.31 11.38
N VAL A 19 -0.18 -18.63 11.84
CA VAL A 19 1.22 -19.01 11.60
C VAL A 19 1.86 -19.18 12.96
N GLU A 20 2.23 -20.41 13.29
CA GLU A 20 2.71 -20.77 14.63
C GLU A 20 4.13 -20.25 14.90
N ALA A 21 4.46 -20.09 16.19
CA ALA A 21 5.79 -19.67 16.63
C ALA A 21 6.89 -20.56 16.04
N VAL A 22 8.04 -19.96 15.71
CA VAL A 22 9.19 -20.70 15.19
C VAL A 22 9.89 -21.38 16.35
N ILE A 23 10.02 -22.71 16.29
CA ILE A 23 10.64 -23.53 17.33
C ILE A 23 11.92 -24.25 16.86
N SER A 24 12.30 -24.10 15.59
CA SER A 24 13.51 -24.71 15.03
C SER A 24 14.13 -23.90 13.89
N TYR A 25 15.44 -24.06 13.68
CA TYR A 25 16.15 -23.45 12.54
C TYR A 25 15.60 -23.91 11.18
N GLU A 26 15.11 -25.15 11.08
CA GLU A 26 14.49 -25.66 9.87
C GLU A 26 13.17 -24.93 9.57
N GLN A 27 12.31 -24.76 10.57
CA GLN A 27 11.05 -24.00 10.43
C GLN A 27 11.33 -22.53 10.11
N ARG A 28 12.34 -21.94 10.74
CA ARG A 28 12.82 -20.58 10.43
C ARG A 28 13.20 -20.45 8.95
N GLN A 29 13.97 -21.41 8.42
CA GLN A 29 14.41 -21.37 7.03
C GLN A 29 13.25 -21.55 6.04
N ARG A 30 12.27 -22.40 6.36
CA ARG A 30 11.03 -22.52 5.58
C ARG A 30 10.27 -21.19 5.53
N TYR A 31 10.05 -20.56 6.68
CA TYR A 31 9.39 -19.26 6.75
C TYR A 31 10.16 -18.17 5.99
N LYS A 32 11.49 -18.19 6.03
CA LYS A 32 12.33 -17.29 5.23
C LYS A 32 12.12 -17.51 3.74
N ASN A 33 12.08 -18.76 3.28
CA ASN A 33 11.83 -19.09 1.87
C ASN A 33 10.42 -18.67 1.44
N ASP A 34 9.40 -18.92 2.27
CA ASP A 34 8.01 -18.51 2.04
C ASP A 34 7.89 -16.98 1.94
N PHE A 35 8.63 -16.24 2.77
CA PHE A 35 8.71 -14.78 2.69
C PHE A 35 9.23 -14.34 1.32
N TYR A 36 10.37 -14.88 0.88
CA TYR A 36 10.99 -14.45 -0.39
C TYR A 36 10.17 -14.86 -1.61
N ALA A 37 9.49 -16.01 -1.57
CA ALA A 37 8.66 -16.50 -2.68
C ALA A 37 7.51 -15.54 -3.04
N GLU A 38 6.97 -14.81 -2.05
CA GLU A 38 5.85 -13.87 -2.25
C GLU A 38 6.25 -12.39 -2.15
N TYR A 39 7.51 -12.09 -1.81
CA TYR A 39 7.98 -10.72 -1.60
C TYR A 39 7.94 -9.87 -2.87
N ASP A 40 8.28 -10.45 -4.02
CA ASP A 40 8.28 -9.72 -5.29
C ASP A 40 6.86 -9.31 -5.71
N GLU A 41 5.88 -10.20 -5.50
CA GLU A 41 4.46 -9.89 -5.72
C GLU A 41 4.01 -8.72 -4.83
N TYR A 42 4.36 -8.76 -3.54
CA TYR A 42 4.06 -7.69 -2.59
C TYR A 42 4.69 -6.36 -3.03
N ARG A 43 5.97 -6.37 -3.41
CA ARG A 43 6.69 -5.17 -3.84
C ARG A 43 6.06 -4.51 -5.05
N ASN A 44 5.67 -5.31 -6.03
CA ASN A 44 5.03 -4.80 -7.25
C ASN A 44 3.65 -4.19 -6.95
N LEU A 45 2.81 -4.89 -6.19
CA LEU A 45 1.50 -4.37 -5.79
C LEU A 45 1.62 -3.11 -4.94
N TYR A 46 2.55 -3.09 -3.97
CA TYR A 46 2.75 -1.92 -3.12
C TYR A 46 3.21 -0.69 -3.93
N ALA A 47 4.16 -0.87 -4.86
CA ALA A 47 4.63 0.22 -5.71
C ALA A 47 3.52 0.83 -6.58
N GLN A 48 2.61 -0.01 -7.11
CA GLN A 48 1.45 0.47 -7.85
C GLN A 48 0.50 1.29 -6.97
N MET A 49 0.19 0.80 -5.75
CA MET A 49 -0.65 1.53 -4.80
C MET A 49 -0.02 2.86 -4.37
N GLU A 50 1.30 2.87 -4.12
CA GLU A 50 2.06 4.06 -3.75
C GLU A 50 2.08 5.11 -4.86
N SER A 51 2.26 4.70 -6.12
CA SER A 51 2.22 5.60 -7.29
C SER A 51 0.94 6.41 -7.37
N ILE A 52 -0.22 5.77 -7.11
CA ILE A 52 -1.52 6.45 -7.08
C ILE A 52 -1.55 7.47 -5.94
N SER A 53 -1.17 7.07 -4.73
CA SER A 53 -1.12 7.97 -3.57
C SER A 53 -0.20 9.17 -3.79
N GLN A 54 0.96 8.97 -4.42
CA GLN A 54 1.90 10.05 -4.74
C GLN A 54 1.34 11.03 -5.76
N LYS A 55 0.61 10.57 -6.79
CA LYS A 55 -0.11 11.47 -7.72
C LYS A 55 -1.08 12.37 -6.96
N PHE A 56 -1.90 11.80 -6.07
CA PHE A 56 -2.81 12.61 -5.24
C PHE A 56 -2.08 13.64 -4.35
N MET A 57 -0.97 13.25 -3.71
CA MET A 57 -0.18 14.14 -2.85
C MET A 57 0.49 15.27 -3.62
N SER A 58 1.06 14.95 -4.79
CA SER A 58 1.66 15.94 -5.69
C SER A 58 0.61 16.97 -6.11
N LEU A 59 -0.61 16.54 -6.40
CA LEU A 59 -1.70 17.42 -6.81
C LEU A 59 -2.24 18.29 -5.68
N ASP A 60 -2.35 17.74 -4.48
CA ASP A 60 -2.72 18.54 -3.31
C ASP A 60 -1.66 19.62 -3.04
N THR A 61 -0.38 19.26 -3.19
CA THR A 61 0.75 20.20 -3.09
C THR A 61 0.68 21.26 -4.19
N GLN A 62 0.45 20.88 -5.45
CA GLN A 62 0.28 21.82 -6.55
C GLN A 62 -0.87 22.79 -6.28
N ARG A 63 -2.01 22.30 -5.77
CA ARG A 63 -3.17 23.11 -5.40
C ARG A 63 -2.84 24.12 -4.30
N HIS A 64 -2.06 23.71 -3.29
CA HIS A 64 -1.58 24.58 -2.23
C HIS A 64 -0.58 25.64 -2.72
N MET A 65 0.22 25.32 -3.74
CA MET A 65 1.24 26.21 -4.32
C MET A 65 0.70 27.18 -5.39
N LEU A 66 -0.59 27.09 -5.78
CA LEU A 66 -1.17 28.06 -6.70
C LEU A 66 -1.21 29.45 -6.04
N SER A 67 -0.35 30.35 -6.53
CA SER A 67 -0.36 31.80 -6.27
C SER A 67 -1.78 32.39 -6.43
N PRO A 68 -2.17 33.48 -5.73
CA PRO A 68 -3.50 34.09 -5.82
C PRO A 68 -3.76 34.79 -7.17
N GLY A 69 -3.62 34.08 -8.29
CA GLY A 69 -4.22 34.46 -9.56
C GLY A 69 -5.75 34.38 -9.52
N SER A 70 -6.41 34.69 -10.64
CA SER A 70 -7.87 34.70 -10.73
C SER A 70 -8.45 33.37 -10.23
N LYS A 71 -9.57 33.46 -9.49
CA LYS A 71 -10.22 32.29 -8.89
C LYS A 71 -10.61 31.28 -9.95
N GLU A 72 -10.92 31.76 -11.15
CA GLU A 72 -11.32 31.00 -12.32
C GLU A 72 -10.19 30.10 -12.84
N TYR A 73 -8.96 30.62 -12.94
CA TYR A 73 -7.80 29.82 -13.38
C TYR A 73 -7.44 28.72 -12.36
N LYS A 74 -7.56 29.02 -11.06
CA LYS A 74 -7.39 28.00 -10.00
C LYS A 74 -8.43 26.89 -10.10
N VAL A 75 -9.70 27.24 -10.34
CA VAL A 75 -10.81 26.28 -10.44
C VAL A 75 -10.66 25.39 -11.67
N GLU A 76 -10.32 25.95 -12.83
CA GLU A 76 -10.16 25.17 -14.06
C GLU A 76 -8.97 24.21 -13.97
N LYS A 77 -7.86 24.67 -13.36
CA LYS A 77 -6.68 23.83 -13.12
C LYS A 77 -6.96 22.72 -12.11
N ASP A 78 -7.64 23.01 -10.99
CA ASP A 78 -8.07 21.99 -10.01
C ASP A 78 -8.97 20.93 -10.66
N LYS A 79 -9.90 21.35 -11.52
CA LYS A 79 -10.80 20.46 -12.24
C LYS A 79 -10.04 19.54 -13.20
N THR A 80 -9.12 20.10 -13.98
CA THR A 80 -8.31 19.33 -14.94
C THR A 80 -7.46 18.28 -14.23
N LEU A 81 -6.79 18.66 -13.14
CA LEU A 81 -5.93 17.75 -12.37
C LEU A 81 -6.74 16.64 -11.68
N ARG A 82 -7.95 16.97 -11.18
CA ARG A 82 -8.86 15.96 -10.63
C ARG A 82 -9.34 14.97 -11.69
N ILE A 83 -9.61 15.42 -12.91
CA ILE A 83 -9.98 14.57 -14.03
C ILE A 83 -8.84 13.59 -14.34
N GLU A 84 -7.60 14.08 -14.45
CA GLU A 84 -6.42 13.24 -14.74
C GLU A 84 -6.23 12.12 -13.71
N VAL A 85 -6.43 12.41 -12.42
CA VAL A 85 -6.36 11.36 -11.38
C VAL A 85 -7.49 10.36 -11.48
N LEU A 86 -8.71 10.84 -11.74
CA LEU A 86 -9.87 9.96 -11.89
C LEU A 86 -9.69 9.04 -13.10
N GLU A 87 -9.12 9.55 -14.19
CA GLU A 87 -8.78 8.77 -15.39
C GLU A 87 -7.73 7.71 -15.08
N GLU A 88 -6.64 8.05 -14.38
CA GLU A 88 -5.62 7.07 -13.98
C GLU A 88 -6.20 6.00 -13.06
N TYR A 89 -7.02 6.41 -12.09
CA TYR A 89 -7.74 5.48 -11.21
C TYR A 89 -8.73 4.58 -11.98
N GLN A 90 -9.38 5.13 -13.00
CA GLN A 90 -10.32 4.40 -13.84
C GLN A 90 -9.59 3.40 -14.75
N LYS A 91 -8.45 3.77 -15.35
CA LYS A 91 -7.60 2.85 -16.12
C LYS A 91 -7.14 1.66 -15.28
N LEU A 92 -6.73 1.93 -14.04
CA LEU A 92 -6.39 0.88 -13.04
C LEU A 92 -7.57 -0.02 -12.70
N LYS A 93 -8.80 0.54 -12.65
CA LYS A 93 -10.01 -0.24 -12.41
C LYS A 93 -10.39 -1.11 -13.61
N GLU A 94 -10.07 -0.67 -14.82
CA GLU A 94 -10.40 -1.34 -16.07
C GLU A 94 -9.37 -2.41 -16.47
N SER A 95 -8.19 -2.47 -15.84
CA SER A 95 -7.09 -3.34 -16.27
C SER A 95 -7.11 -4.82 -15.79
N SER A 96 -8.04 -5.28 -14.94
CA SER A 96 -8.07 -6.64 -14.32
C SER A 96 -6.82 -7.04 -13.50
N PRO A 97 -6.93 -7.64 -12.30
CA PRO A 97 -8.08 -7.78 -11.39
C PRO A 97 -8.68 -6.42 -11.01
N SER A 98 -9.87 -6.37 -10.43
CA SER A 98 -10.40 -5.10 -9.91
C SER A 98 -9.37 -4.50 -8.94
N TYR A 99 -9.07 -3.21 -9.03
CA TYR A 99 -8.21 -2.49 -8.06
C TYR A 99 -8.51 -2.86 -6.59
N SER A 100 -9.77 -3.17 -6.26
CA SER A 100 -10.16 -3.67 -4.93
C SER A 100 -9.52 -5.01 -4.55
N GLU A 101 -9.37 -5.93 -5.52
CA GLU A 101 -8.74 -7.24 -5.36
C GLU A 101 -7.23 -7.12 -5.24
N GLU A 102 -6.58 -6.30 -6.08
CA GLU A 102 -5.15 -6.00 -5.97
C GLU A 102 -4.81 -5.35 -4.64
N LYS A 103 -5.64 -4.40 -4.20
CA LYS A 103 -5.53 -3.80 -2.88
C LYS A 103 -5.70 -4.83 -1.77
N ARG A 104 -6.69 -5.71 -1.86
CA ARG A 104 -6.90 -6.79 -0.87
C ARG A 104 -5.71 -7.75 -0.84
N ARG A 105 -5.15 -8.08 -2.00
CA ARG A 105 -3.96 -8.94 -2.13
C ARG A 105 -2.72 -8.26 -1.53
N CYS A 106 -2.50 -6.98 -1.83
CA CYS A 106 -1.43 -6.19 -1.24
C CYS A 106 -1.52 -6.16 0.29
N GLN A 107 -2.73 -5.99 0.84
CA GLN A 107 -2.98 -6.00 2.29
C GLN A 107 -2.70 -7.38 2.91
N TYR A 108 -3.19 -8.43 2.27
CA TYR A 108 -2.95 -9.80 2.70
C TYR A 108 -1.45 -10.11 2.76
N LEU A 109 -0.71 -9.79 1.68
CA LEU A 109 0.72 -10.01 1.61
C LEU A 109 1.47 -9.19 2.66
N HIS A 110 1.10 -7.92 2.86
CA HIS A 110 1.71 -7.09 3.90
C HIS A 110 1.57 -7.72 5.29
N ASN A 111 0.37 -8.19 5.64
CA ASN A 111 0.10 -8.82 6.94
C ASN A 111 0.88 -10.14 7.08
N LYS A 112 0.82 -11.00 6.06
CA LYS A 112 1.51 -12.29 6.04
C LYS A 112 3.02 -12.12 6.18
N LEU A 113 3.63 -11.28 5.35
CA LEU A 113 5.07 -11.05 5.33
C LEU A 113 5.57 -10.38 6.60
N SER A 114 4.83 -9.39 7.13
CA SER A 114 5.17 -8.75 8.41
C SER A 114 5.12 -9.74 9.57
N HIS A 115 4.13 -10.63 9.56
CA HIS A 115 4.00 -11.65 10.59
C HIS A 115 5.12 -12.70 10.50
N ILE A 116 5.43 -13.21 9.30
CA ILE A 116 6.57 -14.11 9.08
C ILE A 116 7.89 -13.46 9.54
N LYS A 117 8.12 -12.20 9.17
CA LYS A 117 9.31 -11.44 9.59
C LYS A 117 9.40 -11.30 11.11
N LYS A 118 8.27 -11.05 11.78
CA LYS A 118 8.19 -10.99 13.24
C LYS A 118 8.57 -12.33 13.88
N LEU A 119 8.00 -13.43 13.41
CA LEU A 119 8.26 -14.76 13.97
C LEU A 119 9.73 -15.19 13.82
N ILE A 120 10.34 -14.89 12.66
CA ILE A 120 11.77 -15.11 12.44
C ILE A 120 12.60 -14.25 13.43
N GLY A 121 12.26 -12.96 13.57
CA GLY A 121 12.99 -12.05 14.46
C GLY A 121 12.86 -12.40 15.94
N GLU A 122 11.70 -12.87 16.40
CA GLU A 122 11.49 -13.35 17.77
C GLU A 122 12.34 -14.59 18.06
N PHE A 123 12.38 -15.55 17.13
CA PHE A 123 13.24 -16.73 17.25
C PHE A 123 14.72 -16.36 17.26
N ASP A 124 15.18 -15.53 16.31
CA ASP A 124 16.59 -15.11 16.23
C ASP A 124 17.05 -14.45 17.53
N LYS A 125 16.22 -13.56 18.08
CA LYS A 125 16.49 -12.92 19.36
C LYS A 125 16.61 -13.93 20.51
N GLN A 126 15.72 -14.92 20.59
CA GLN A 126 15.80 -15.96 21.62
C GLN A 126 17.07 -16.81 21.50
N GLN A 127 17.57 -17.05 20.28
CA GLN A 127 18.81 -17.79 20.08
C GLN A 127 20.08 -16.97 20.40
N GLU A 128 20.01 -15.63 20.33
CA GLU A 128 21.11 -14.75 20.73
C GLU A 128 21.25 -14.59 22.26
N GLU A 129 20.17 -14.85 23.01
CA GLU A 129 20.12 -14.76 24.48
C GLU A 129 20.49 -16.09 25.19
N LEU A 130 20.76 -17.16 24.43
CA LEU A 130 21.19 -18.50 24.88
C LEU A 130 22.70 -18.70 24.71
#